data_AF-A0A0A2UVF1-F1
#
_entry.id   AF-A0A0A2UVF1-F1
#
_cell.length_a   1.000
_cell.length_b   1.000
_cell.length_c   1.000
_cell.angle_alpha   90.00
_cell.angle_beta   90.00
_cell.angle_gamma   90.00
#
_symmetry.space_group_name_H-M   'P 1'
#
loop_
_entity.id
_entity.type
_entity.pdbx_description
1 polymer ?
#
loop_
_entity_poly.entity_id
_entity_poly.type
_entity_poly.pdbx_seq_one_letter_code
_entity_poly.pdbx_strand_id
1 'polypeptide(L)' 'MNEFKKEVQSPTNDVVDSAKGFAFSFIFFFVIFAIGVGIRLIGN' A
#
# COMPACT_ATOMS: atom_id res chain seq x y z
N MET A 1 21.43 6.26 25.01
CA MET A 1 20.88 7.16 23.99
C MET A 1 21.84 8.34 23.87
N ASN A 2 22.40 8.57 22.68
CA ASN A 2 23.37 9.65 22.46
C ASN A 2 22.61 10.98 22.28
N GLU A 3 23.08 12.04 22.92
CA GLU A 3 22.40 13.35 23.04
C GLU A 3 22.23 14.06 21.67
N PHE A 4 22.94 13.57 20.66
CA PHE A 4 22.96 14.08 19.29
C PHE A 4 22.18 13.22 18.29
N LYS A 5 21.74 12.02 18.67
CA LYS A 5 20.86 11.21 17.81
C LYS A 5 19.41 11.53 18.17
N LYS A 6 18.85 12.50 17.45
CA LYS A 6 17.41 12.64 17.35
C LYS A 6 16.94 11.55 16.39
N GLU A 7 16.22 10.55 16.88
CA GLU A 7 15.55 9.53 16.05
C GLU A 7 14.46 10.23 15.20
N VAL A 8 14.87 10.96 14.16
CA VAL A 8 13.98 11.62 13.18
C VAL A 8 13.53 10.61 12.12
N GLN A 9 14.33 9.57 11.92
CA GLN A 9 14.05 8.48 10.99
C GLN A 9 12.94 7.60 11.56
N SER A 10 12.00 7.21 10.70
CA SER A 10 11.05 6.15 11.03
C SER A 10 11.80 4.87 11.46
N PRO A 11 11.32 4.11 12.46
CA PRO A 11 11.93 2.83 12.85
C PRO A 11 11.71 1.72 11.80
N THR A 12 11.01 2.02 10.70
CA THR A 12 10.78 1.10 9.57
C THR A 12 11.93 1.12 8.56
N ASN A 13 11.93 0.17 7.62
CA ASN A 13 12.91 0.10 6.54
C ASN A 13 12.27 0.32 5.17
N ASP A 14 13.09 0.74 4.21
CA ASP A 14 12.65 1.12 2.85
C ASP A 14 11.89 0.01 2.11
N VAL A 15 12.22 -1.26 2.36
CA VAL A 15 11.54 -2.41 1.74
C VAL A 15 10.10 -2.51 2.24
N VAL A 16 9.91 -2.38 3.56
CA VAL A 16 8.57 -2.45 4.17
C VAL A 16 7.73 -1.24 3.75
N ASP A 17 8.33 -0.06 3.69
CA ASP A 17 7.58 1.16 3.37
C ASP A 17 7.24 1.25 1.88
N SER A 18 8.14 0.82 0.99
CA SER A 18 7.85 0.70 -0.44
C SER A 18 6.81 -0.39 -0.72
N ALA A 19 6.86 -1.53 -0.03
CA ALA A 19 5.85 -2.58 -0.14
C ALA A 19 4.46 -2.09 0.29
N LYS A 20 4.37 -1.36 1.41
CA LYS A 20 3.11 -0.76 1.87
C LYS A 20 2.56 0.24 0.86
N GLY A 21 3.42 1.13 0.34
CA GLY A 21 3.03 2.12 -0.67
C GLY A 21 2.48 1.46 -1.94
N PHE A 22 3.16 0.45 -2.46
CA PHE A 22 2.71 -0.32 -3.62
C PHE A 22 1.40 -1.08 -3.33
N ALA A 23 1.34 -1.83 -2.23
CA ALA A 23 0.20 -2.70 -1.92
C ALA A 23 -1.09 -1.90 -1.71
N PHE A 24 -1.02 -0.75 -1.03
CA PHE A 24 -2.18 0.12 -0.85
C PHE A 24 -2.76 0.61 -2.19
N SER A 25 -1.90 1.11 -3.08
CA SER A 25 -2.34 1.57 -4.41
C SER A 25 -2.85 0.42 -5.26
N PHE A 26 -2.14 -0.72 -5.28
CA PHE A 26 -2.56 -1.90 -6.04
C PHE A 26 -3.94 -2.40 -5.62
N ILE A 27 -4.17 -2.57 -4.31
CA ILE A 27 -5.46 -3.06 -3.79
C ILE A 27 -6.59 -2.09 -4.16
N PHE A 28 -6.38 -0.78 -4.05
CA PHE A 28 -7.38 0.22 -4.43
C PHE A 28 -7.84 0.05 -5.89
N PHE A 29 -6.89 0.03 -6.83
CA PHE A 29 -7.23 -0.13 -8.25
C PHE A 29 -7.75 -1.53 -8.58
N PHE A 30 -7.21 -2.56 -7.94
CA PHE A 30 -7.68 -3.94 -8.10
C PHE A 30 -9.13 -4.10 -7.67
N VAL A 31 -9.56 -3.48 -6.57
CA VAL A 31 -10.96 -3.52 -6.11
C VAL A 31 -11.88 -2.87 -7.13
N ILE A 32 -11.53 -1.69 -7.65
CA ILE A 32 -12.32 -1.01 -8.70
C ILE A 32 -12.45 -1.90 -9.93
N PHE A 33 -11.34 -2.47 -10.39
CA PHE A 33 -11.31 -3.41 -11.51
C PHE A 33 -12.18 -4.64 -11.25
N ALA A 34 -12.04 -5.26 -10.08
CA ALA A 34 -12.78 -6.46 -9.69
C ALA A 34 -14.29 -6.20 -9.62
N ILE A 35 -14.72 -5.03 -9.15
CA ILE A 35 -16.13 -4.61 -9.19
C ILE A 35 -16.61 -4.54 -10.64
N GLY A 36 -15.85 -3.87 -11.53
CA GLY A 36 -16.21 -3.76 -12.95
C GLY A 36 -16.32 -5.13 -13.64
N VAL A 37 -15.36 -6.03 -13.38
CA VAL A 37 -15.40 -7.41 -13.87
C VAL A 37 -16.60 -8.16 -13.28
N GLY A 38 -16.87 -8.03 -11.98
CA GLY A 38 -17.99 -8.68 -11.31
C GLY A 38 -19.34 -8.25 -11.90
N ILE A 39 -19.53 -6.95 -12.15
CA ILE A 39 -20.72 -6.43 -12.83
C ILE A 39 -20.85 -7.03 -14.23
N ARG A 40 -19.76 -7.09 -15.01
CA ARG A 40 -19.78 -7.68 -16.35
C ARG A 40 -20.11 -9.17 -16.35
N LEU A 41 -19.67 -9.92 -15.34
CA LEU A 41 -19.92 -11.36 -15.24
C LEU A 41 -21.36 -11.67 -14.79
N ILE A 42 -21.91 -10.89 -13.85
CA ILE A 42 -23.26 -11.09 -13.31
C ILE A 42 -24.33 -10.48 -14.22
N GLY A 43 -24.05 -9.31 -14.79
CA GLY A 43 -24.96 -8.53 -15.64
C GLY A 43 -24.95 -8.93 -17.11
N ASN A 44 -24.60 -10.18 -17.42
CA ASN A 44 -24.64 -10.71 -18.80
C ASN A 44 -25.98 -10.44 -19.49
#